data_AF-A0A5M8EM49-F1
#
_entry.id   AF-A0A5M8EM49-F1
#
_cell.length_a   1.000
_cell.length_b   1.000
_cell.length_c   1.000
_cell.angle_alpha   90.00
_cell.angle_beta   90.00
_cell.angle_gamma   90.00
#
_symmetry.space_group_name_H-M   'P 1'
#
loop_
_entity.id
_entity.type
_entity.pdbx_description
1 polymer ?
#
loop_
_entity_poly.entity_id
_entity_poly.type
_entity_poly.pdbx_seq_one_letter_code
_entity_poly.pdbx_strand_id
1 'polypeptide(L)'
;TDSNNYAIDTQRPTATIVVTNDSLNIGATSLVTITFSEAVTGFDLSDLSVANAVLSNLASNDGGKTWTATLTPTAAITDATNLIVLDAGQVNDTAGNVGTGIAISNNYAIDGERPTATISIANPNLTVGQTTTVTFTFSEKVSGFNLDALSVANGSLSNLVTGDGGKTWTATLTPTANLNDPSNFITLDNRLVNDLSGNAGSGYANSNNYAINTVALTGDPLFRVTDPAPPQGAPNPPLQPIVFGRPTGVLGLPIGFPPLFEQRELGAGLPPVGSIFLRNGALAPSYIAQVFGTDRAGDSSASGFLGLGGGDGGVFGSSTLSSLFNRETHGDDSPLKASDNQSIKGPGDPVQGARGMFGAPSLGQQLQQLKDTEQRQVMDLAHALQQVGISEMQA
;
A
#
# COMPACT_ATOMS: atom_id res chain seq x y z
N THR A 1 53.23 78.94 13.26
CA THR A 1 51.89 78.38 13.08
C THR A 1 52.03 76.90 13.22
N ASP A 2 51.36 76.32 14.21
CA ASP A 2 51.40 74.87 14.43
C ASP A 2 50.48 74.18 13.44
N SER A 3 50.87 72.99 13.00
CA SER A 3 50.03 72.17 12.12
C SER A 3 48.82 71.62 12.87
N ASN A 4 47.82 71.23 12.10
CA ASN A 4 46.65 70.51 12.56
C ASN A 4 47.07 69.21 13.28
N ASN A 5 46.28 68.78 14.27
CA ASN A 5 46.47 67.47 14.89
C ASN A 5 46.03 66.35 13.92
N TYR A 6 46.74 65.24 13.91
CA TYR A 6 46.38 64.03 13.14
C TYR A 6 46.34 62.80 14.04
N ALA A 7 45.43 61.87 13.74
CA ALA A 7 45.37 60.55 14.36
C ALA A 7 45.78 59.51 13.31
N ILE A 8 46.59 58.53 13.71
CA ILE A 8 46.91 57.36 12.90
C ILE A 8 46.18 56.17 13.51
N ASP A 9 45.39 55.49 12.71
CA ASP A 9 44.89 54.17 13.03
C ASP A 9 45.67 53.12 12.23
N THR A 10 46.26 52.16 12.94
CA THR A 10 46.97 51.02 12.34
C THR A 10 46.38 49.68 12.78
N GLN A 11 45.31 49.70 13.59
CA GLN A 11 44.65 48.48 13.99
C GLN A 11 43.87 47.92 12.80
N ARG A 12 43.82 46.61 12.68
CA ARG A 12 43.07 45.93 11.62
C ARG A 12 41.83 45.29 12.24
N PRO A 13 40.70 45.29 11.54
CA PRO A 13 39.51 44.65 12.04
C PRO A 13 39.68 43.13 12.10
N THR A 14 39.22 42.54 13.19
CA THR A 14 39.07 41.09 13.40
C THR A 14 37.60 40.80 13.66
N ALA A 15 37.15 39.55 13.44
CA ALA A 15 35.74 39.18 13.56
C ALA A 15 35.55 37.89 14.37
N THR A 16 34.41 37.81 15.05
CA THR A 16 33.88 36.57 15.66
C THR A 16 32.46 36.34 15.16
N ILE A 17 32.11 35.08 14.88
CA ILE A 17 30.80 34.70 14.34
C ILE A 17 30.13 33.72 15.30
N VAL A 18 28.87 33.96 15.65
CA VAL A 18 28.07 33.09 16.51
C VAL A 18 26.73 32.81 15.86
N VAL A 19 26.39 31.53 15.74
CA VAL A 19 25.06 31.02 15.34
C VAL A 19 24.30 30.70 16.62
N THR A 20 23.17 31.38 16.85
CA THR A 20 22.45 31.34 18.13
C THR A 20 21.74 30.00 18.37
N ASN A 21 20.93 29.57 17.41
CA ASN A 21 20.39 28.21 17.37
C ASN A 21 21.24 27.37 16.42
N ASP A 22 21.95 26.39 16.97
CA ASP A 22 22.86 25.51 16.24
C ASP A 22 22.22 24.18 15.83
N SER A 23 20.93 23.96 16.13
CA SER A 23 20.17 22.77 15.73
C SER A 23 18.95 23.20 14.92
N LEU A 24 19.04 23.06 13.60
CA LEU A 24 18.09 23.59 12.64
C LEU A 24 17.27 22.48 12.01
N ASN A 25 15.98 22.46 12.33
CA ASN A 25 15.00 21.53 11.75
C ASN A 25 14.26 22.17 10.56
N ILE A 26 13.33 21.43 9.94
CA ILE A 26 12.59 21.88 8.76
C ILE A 26 11.84 23.17 9.04
N GLY A 27 12.22 24.22 8.31
CA GLY A 27 11.60 25.55 8.42
C GLY A 27 12.09 26.40 9.59
N ALA A 28 13.03 25.90 10.41
CA ALA A 28 13.71 26.72 11.40
C ALA A 28 14.65 27.74 10.75
N THR A 29 14.86 28.85 11.44
CA THR A 29 15.89 29.83 11.12
C THR A 29 16.71 30.11 12.39
N SER A 30 17.91 30.65 12.20
CA SER A 30 18.80 31.03 13.31
C SER A 30 19.34 32.44 13.10
N LEU A 31 19.53 33.16 14.22
CA LEU A 31 20.20 34.45 14.19
C LEU A 31 21.72 34.24 14.22
N VAL A 32 22.39 34.83 13.24
CA VAL A 32 23.85 34.87 13.15
C VAL A 32 24.31 36.25 13.56
N THR A 33 25.22 36.29 14.53
CA THR A 33 25.84 37.52 15.03
C THR A 33 27.31 37.52 14.64
N ILE A 34 27.71 38.51 13.83
CA ILE A 34 29.11 38.81 13.52
C ILE A 34 29.50 40.04 14.33
N THR A 35 30.57 39.93 15.13
CA THR A 35 31.11 41.04 15.92
C THR A 35 32.52 41.33 15.47
N PHE A 36 32.77 42.57 15.06
CA PHE A 36 34.09 43.07 14.72
C PHE A 36 34.76 43.76 15.91
N SER A 37 36.10 43.77 15.93
CA SER A 37 36.87 44.51 16.95
C SER A 37 36.70 46.02 16.88
N GLU A 38 36.27 46.53 15.72
CA GLU A 38 36.06 47.94 15.42
C GLU A 38 35.00 48.11 14.31
N ALA A 39 34.61 49.35 14.02
CA ALA A 39 33.57 49.63 13.04
C ALA A 39 34.09 49.40 11.62
N VAL A 40 33.42 48.53 10.88
CA VAL A 40 33.79 48.20 9.50
C VAL A 40 32.88 48.84 8.47
N THR A 41 33.42 49.03 7.27
CA THR A 41 32.73 49.53 6.09
C THR A 41 32.86 48.52 4.94
N GLY A 42 31.87 48.51 4.05
CA GLY A 42 31.87 47.63 2.87
C GLY A 42 31.57 46.15 3.14
N PHE A 43 31.29 45.75 4.38
CA PHE A 43 30.90 44.38 4.71
C PHE A 43 29.50 44.05 4.17
N ASP A 44 29.39 42.96 3.42
CA ASP A 44 28.12 42.44 2.93
C ASP A 44 28.04 40.90 2.95
N LEU A 45 26.93 40.35 2.43
CA LEU A 45 26.70 38.90 2.43
C LEU A 45 27.64 38.13 1.49
N SER A 46 28.27 38.79 0.52
CA SER A 46 29.20 38.16 -0.43
C SER A 46 30.57 37.86 0.19
N ASP A 47 30.89 38.52 1.31
CA ASP A 47 32.10 38.25 2.11
C ASP A 47 31.98 36.95 2.92
N LEU A 48 30.79 36.35 2.99
CA LEU A 48 30.48 35.17 3.78
C LEU A 48 30.30 33.93 2.89
N SER A 49 30.96 32.84 3.27
CA SER A 49 30.70 31.50 2.77
C SER A 49 29.92 30.71 3.80
N VAL A 50 28.80 30.12 3.39
CA VAL A 50 27.84 29.43 4.27
C VAL A 50 27.60 28.03 3.75
N ALA A 51 27.82 27.02 4.59
CA ALA A 51 27.55 25.63 4.21
C ALA A 51 26.06 25.28 4.34
N ASN A 52 25.47 24.69 3.29
CA ASN A 52 24.12 24.12 3.31
C ASN A 52 23.00 25.05 3.82
N ALA A 53 23.20 26.37 3.74
CA ALA A 53 22.25 27.38 4.20
C ALA A 53 22.47 28.71 3.47
N VAL A 54 21.51 29.62 3.60
CA VAL A 54 21.53 30.96 3.03
C VAL A 54 21.41 31.99 4.15
N LEU A 55 22.18 33.08 4.05
CA LEU A 55 22.04 34.25 4.92
C LEU A 55 21.20 35.33 4.24
N SER A 56 20.38 36.02 5.04
CA SER A 56 19.54 37.13 4.59
C SER A 56 19.40 38.18 5.69
N ASN A 57 18.79 39.33 5.36
CA ASN A 57 18.50 40.39 6.32
C ASN A 57 19.73 40.89 7.10
N LEU A 58 20.88 41.00 6.41
CA LEU A 58 22.10 41.52 7.02
C LEU A 58 21.89 42.98 7.42
N ALA A 59 22.11 43.30 8.70
CA ALA A 59 21.93 44.64 9.23
C ALA A 59 22.89 44.92 10.39
N SER A 60 23.20 46.21 10.60
CA SER A 60 23.93 46.72 11.76
C SER A 60 23.22 47.93 12.34
N ASN A 61 23.19 48.03 13.67
CA ASN A 61 22.54 49.12 14.40
C ASN A 61 23.54 49.96 15.24
N ASP A 62 24.83 49.62 15.20
CA ASP A 62 25.88 50.23 16.03
C ASP A 62 27.01 50.86 15.20
N GLY A 63 26.72 51.18 13.95
CA GLY A 63 27.66 51.82 13.04
C GLY A 63 28.68 50.86 12.44
N GLY A 64 28.35 49.57 12.32
CA GLY A 64 29.18 48.58 11.63
C GLY A 64 30.11 47.78 12.54
N LYS A 65 29.90 47.77 13.86
CA LYS A 65 30.67 46.90 14.78
C LYS A 65 30.03 45.52 14.91
N THR A 66 28.71 45.49 15.04
CA THR A 66 27.94 44.25 15.17
C THR A 66 26.98 44.16 13.99
N TRP A 67 26.98 43.00 13.36
CA TRP A 67 26.10 42.67 12.25
C TRP A 67 25.28 41.44 12.59
N THR A 68 24.01 41.49 12.24
CA THR A 68 23.09 40.37 12.41
C THR A 68 22.55 39.94 11.06
N ALA A 69 22.44 38.64 10.85
CA ALA A 69 21.81 38.05 9.67
C ALA A 69 20.91 36.86 10.08
N THR A 70 19.93 36.55 9.24
CA THR A 70 19.08 35.37 9.37
C THR A 70 19.65 34.22 8.55
N LEU A 71 20.01 33.13 9.22
CA LEU A 71 20.42 31.86 8.62
C LEU A 71 19.19 30.99 8.38
N THR A 72 19.01 30.60 7.13
CA THR A 72 17.95 29.69 6.68
C THR A 72 18.60 28.46 6.05
N PRO A 73 18.43 27.25 6.63
CA PRO A 73 18.93 26.02 6.04
C PRO A 73 18.38 25.77 4.64
N THR A 74 19.20 25.13 3.80
CA THR A 74 18.73 24.57 2.54
C THR A 74 17.78 23.41 2.82
N ALA A 75 16.62 23.42 2.18
CA ALA A 75 15.61 22.38 2.36
C ALA A 75 16.14 20.99 1.95
N ALA A 76 15.67 19.95 2.64
CA ALA A 76 15.98 18.54 2.37
C ALA A 76 17.48 18.18 2.47
N ILE A 77 18.28 18.98 3.19
CA ILE A 77 19.64 18.63 3.57
C ILE A 77 19.66 18.21 5.04
N THR A 78 20.33 17.10 5.33
CA THR A 78 20.69 16.71 6.69
C THR A 78 22.21 16.61 6.78
N ASP A 79 22.81 17.46 7.62
CA ASP A 79 24.25 17.53 7.82
C ASP A 79 24.53 17.97 9.26
N ALA A 80 25.32 17.19 9.99
CA ALA A 80 25.67 17.49 11.38
C ALA A 80 26.78 18.53 11.52
N THR A 81 27.51 18.82 10.43
CA THR A 81 28.73 19.63 10.46
C THR A 81 28.71 20.75 9.43
N ASN A 82 28.32 21.95 9.87
CA ASN A 82 28.26 23.13 9.00
C ASN A 82 28.88 24.34 9.69
N LEU A 83 29.50 25.21 8.89
CA LEU A 83 30.20 26.41 9.37
C LEU A 83 29.91 27.60 8.45
N ILE A 84 29.96 28.79 9.04
CA ILE A 84 30.01 30.07 8.33
C ILE A 84 31.46 30.54 8.38
N VAL A 85 31.98 30.95 7.23
CA VAL A 85 33.35 31.42 7.06
C VAL A 85 33.31 32.85 6.53
N LEU A 86 34.04 33.75 7.19
CA LEU A 86 34.29 35.12 6.75
C LEU A 86 35.78 35.27 6.41
N ASP A 87 36.07 35.70 5.19
CA ASP A 87 37.39 36.23 4.86
C ASP A 87 37.46 37.71 5.27
N ALA A 88 38.08 37.99 6.41
CA ALA A 88 38.23 39.36 6.90
C ALA A 88 39.14 40.22 6.00
N GLY A 89 39.87 39.60 5.05
CA GLY A 89 40.64 40.31 4.03
C GLY A 89 39.81 41.13 3.04
N GLN A 90 38.49 40.92 2.99
CA GLN A 90 37.58 41.72 2.15
C GLN A 90 36.98 42.93 2.88
N VAL A 91 37.18 43.02 4.20
CA VAL A 91 36.52 44.02 5.06
C VAL A 91 37.50 45.12 5.45
N ASN A 92 37.03 46.37 5.44
CA ASN A 92 37.84 47.55 5.77
C ASN A 92 37.29 48.22 7.03
N ASP A 93 38.14 48.77 7.88
CA ASP A 93 37.69 49.68 8.94
C ASP A 93 37.31 51.07 8.37
N THR A 94 37.01 52.02 9.25
CA THR A 94 36.70 53.41 8.86
C THR A 94 37.96 54.20 8.46
N ALA A 95 39.14 53.79 8.89
CA ALA A 95 40.42 54.41 8.55
C ALA A 95 41.06 53.87 7.26
N GLY A 96 40.47 52.83 6.65
CA GLY A 96 40.94 52.16 5.45
C GLY A 96 41.92 51.01 5.70
N ASN A 97 42.07 50.53 6.94
CA ASN A 97 42.86 49.33 7.21
C ASN A 97 42.07 48.08 6.82
N VAL A 98 42.63 47.32 5.89
CA VAL A 98 42.08 46.03 5.47
C VAL A 98 42.27 45.00 6.59
N GLY A 99 41.19 44.30 6.92
CA GLY A 99 41.21 43.18 7.85
C GLY A 99 42.14 42.05 7.40
N THR A 100 42.39 41.11 8.30
CA THR A 100 43.26 39.97 8.01
C THR A 100 42.76 38.71 8.68
N GLY A 101 42.89 37.59 7.98
CA GLY A 101 42.59 36.27 8.51
C GLY A 101 41.17 35.80 8.21
N ILE A 102 40.82 34.65 8.77
CA ILE A 102 39.55 33.98 8.56
C ILE A 102 38.85 33.88 9.91
N ALA A 103 37.59 34.31 9.97
CA ALA A 103 36.71 34.04 11.10
C ALA A 103 35.77 32.88 10.76
N ILE A 104 35.60 31.96 11.70
CA ILE A 104 34.78 30.75 11.55
C ILE A 104 33.77 30.73 12.69
N SER A 105 32.52 30.40 12.39
CA SER A 105 31.47 30.28 13.40
C SER A 105 31.63 29.03 14.29
N ASN A 106 30.80 28.93 15.32
CA ASN A 106 30.47 27.62 15.90
C ASN A 106 29.80 26.72 14.85
N ASN A 107 29.85 25.41 15.10
CA ASN A 107 29.12 24.43 14.30
C ASN A 107 27.61 24.66 14.39
N TYR A 108 26.91 24.38 13.31
CA TYR A 108 25.47 24.14 13.32
C TYR A 108 25.13 22.84 12.58
N ALA A 109 24.13 22.13 13.09
CA ALA A 109 23.56 20.95 12.48
C ALA A 109 22.23 21.31 11.80
N ILE A 110 21.99 20.69 10.65
CA ILE A 110 20.74 20.79 9.91
C ILE A 110 20.14 19.39 9.83
N ASP A 111 18.84 19.31 10.09
CA ASP A 111 18.03 18.13 9.86
C ASP A 111 16.80 18.48 9.02
N GLY A 112 16.92 18.19 7.72
CA GLY A 112 15.90 18.44 6.71
C GLY A 112 15.07 17.21 6.36
N GLU A 113 15.27 16.07 7.03
CA GLU A 113 14.50 14.85 6.80
C GLU A 113 13.32 14.74 7.77
N ARG A 114 12.29 13.97 7.39
CA ARG A 114 11.17 13.66 8.26
C ARG A 114 11.19 12.17 8.57
N PRO A 115 10.80 11.76 9.79
CA PRO A 115 10.71 10.36 10.11
C PRO A 115 9.62 9.69 9.27
N THR A 116 9.98 8.58 8.63
CA THR A 116 9.06 7.65 7.97
C THR A 116 9.02 6.36 8.76
N ALA A 117 7.92 5.60 8.67
CA ALA A 117 7.72 4.39 9.44
C ALA A 117 7.29 3.22 8.55
N THR A 118 7.79 2.03 8.90
CA THR A 118 7.30 0.75 8.38
C THR A 118 6.85 -0.12 9.53
N ILE A 119 5.75 -0.87 9.33
CA ILE A 119 5.13 -1.68 10.39
C ILE A 119 5.06 -3.12 9.91
N SER A 120 5.56 -4.05 10.71
CA SER A 120 5.53 -5.49 10.43
C SER A 120 4.95 -6.26 11.61
N ILE A 121 4.03 -7.17 11.33
CA ILE A 121 3.43 -8.08 12.29
C ILE A 121 4.05 -9.46 12.07
N ALA A 122 4.72 -9.99 13.10
CA ALA A 122 5.52 -11.22 12.97
C ALA A 122 4.67 -12.46 12.62
N ASN A 123 3.63 -12.73 13.39
CA ASN A 123 2.60 -13.71 13.07
C ASN A 123 1.31 -13.02 12.62
N PRO A 124 0.94 -13.07 11.32
CA PRO A 124 -0.27 -12.45 10.80
C PRO A 124 -1.53 -13.31 11.00
N ASN A 125 -1.45 -14.53 11.53
CA ASN A 125 -2.62 -15.39 11.74
C ASN A 125 -2.78 -15.66 13.25
N LEU A 126 -3.76 -15.01 13.86
CA LEU A 126 -3.97 -15.05 15.31
C LEU A 126 -5.20 -15.88 15.66
N THR A 127 -5.01 -16.88 16.52
CA THR A 127 -6.09 -17.70 17.07
C THR A 127 -6.30 -17.43 18.57
N VAL A 128 -7.29 -18.10 19.17
CA VAL A 128 -7.66 -17.95 20.58
C VAL A 128 -6.42 -18.04 21.49
N GLY A 129 -6.21 -17.01 22.31
CA GLY A 129 -5.14 -16.95 23.30
C GLY A 129 -3.75 -16.62 22.75
N GLN A 130 -3.61 -16.41 21.44
CA GLN A 130 -2.33 -16.04 20.83
C GLN A 130 -2.11 -14.52 20.85
N THR A 131 -0.85 -14.14 20.97
CA THR A 131 -0.36 -12.76 20.78
C THR A 131 0.76 -12.78 19.75
N THR A 132 1.05 -11.63 19.16
CA THR A 132 2.16 -11.47 18.20
C THR A 132 2.93 -10.20 18.46
N THR A 133 4.19 -10.20 18.09
CA THR A 133 5.04 -9.00 18.14
C THR A 133 4.79 -8.16 16.90
N VAL A 134 4.61 -6.87 17.12
CA VAL A 134 4.55 -5.84 16.08
C VAL A 134 5.84 -5.03 16.17
N THR A 135 6.50 -4.87 15.04
CA THR A 135 7.75 -4.10 14.92
C THR A 135 7.47 -2.86 14.08
N PHE A 136 7.79 -1.70 14.64
CA PHE A 136 7.80 -0.41 13.97
C PHE A 136 9.27 -0.04 13.71
N THR A 137 9.60 0.24 12.46
CA THR A 137 10.95 0.67 12.07
C THR A 137 10.86 2.04 11.44
N PHE A 138 11.57 3.00 12.03
CA PHE A 138 11.66 4.36 11.53
C PHE A 138 12.92 4.57 10.66
N SER A 139 12.87 5.49 9.70
CA SER A 139 14.05 5.89 8.90
C SER A 139 15.18 6.43 9.78
N GLU A 140 14.81 7.13 10.85
CA GLU A 140 15.67 7.79 11.82
C GLU A 140 15.18 7.59 13.25
N LYS A 141 15.90 8.12 14.24
CA LYS A 141 15.49 8.00 15.65
C LYS A 141 14.36 8.96 15.94
N VAL A 142 13.28 8.43 16.53
CA VAL A 142 12.13 9.24 16.95
C VAL A 142 12.05 9.39 18.46
N SER A 143 11.53 10.53 18.88
CA SER A 143 11.22 10.84 20.28
C SER A 143 9.71 10.92 20.49
N GLY A 144 9.26 10.59 21.71
CA GLY A 144 7.85 10.74 22.10
C GLY A 144 6.87 9.75 21.45
N PHE A 145 7.33 8.74 20.72
CA PHE A 145 6.44 7.72 20.15
C PHE A 145 5.74 6.91 21.26
N ASN A 146 4.41 6.87 21.18
CA ASN A 146 3.54 6.23 22.16
C ASN A 146 2.36 5.54 21.46
N LEU A 147 1.52 4.86 22.26
CA LEU A 147 0.36 4.12 21.74
C LEU A 147 -0.76 5.03 21.22
N ASP A 148 -0.80 6.32 21.59
CA ASP A 148 -1.85 7.25 21.15
C ASP A 148 -1.73 7.59 19.66
N ALA A 149 -0.54 7.41 19.08
CA ALA A 149 -0.32 7.59 17.64
C ALA A 149 -0.83 6.40 16.79
N LEU A 150 -1.33 5.34 17.42
CA LEU A 150 -1.69 4.07 16.78
C LEU A 150 -3.20 3.82 16.80
N SER A 151 -3.73 3.40 15.65
CA SER A 151 -5.07 2.84 15.51
C SER A 151 -4.96 1.36 15.17
N VAL A 152 -5.58 0.50 15.98
CA VAL A 152 -5.50 -0.96 15.86
C VAL A 152 -6.89 -1.53 15.59
N ALA A 153 -7.07 -2.15 14.43
CA ALA A 153 -8.34 -2.81 14.11
C ALA A 153 -8.49 -4.15 14.85
N ASN A 154 -9.57 -4.36 15.62
CA ASN A 154 -9.87 -5.64 16.26
C ASN A 154 -8.73 -6.22 17.14
N GLY A 155 -8.00 -5.36 17.84
CA GLY A 155 -6.98 -5.75 18.81
C GLY A 155 -6.49 -4.58 19.65
N SER A 156 -5.57 -4.87 20.56
CA SER A 156 -4.90 -3.88 21.41
C SER A 156 -3.39 -4.08 21.40
N LEU A 157 -2.63 -2.98 21.43
CA LEU A 157 -1.18 -3.02 21.61
C LEU A 157 -0.79 -2.74 23.05
N SER A 158 0.22 -3.44 23.53
CA SER A 158 0.81 -3.27 24.87
C SER A 158 2.32 -3.44 24.82
N ASN A 159 3.01 -3.12 25.92
CA ASN A 159 4.46 -3.32 26.06
C ASN A 159 5.27 -2.64 24.94
N LEU A 160 4.91 -1.41 24.58
CA LEU A 160 5.67 -0.63 23.60
C LEU A 160 7.04 -0.28 24.18
N VAL A 161 8.11 -0.75 23.54
CA VAL A 161 9.48 -0.57 24.00
C VAL A 161 10.45 -0.33 22.83
N THR A 162 11.56 0.33 23.11
CA THR A 162 12.71 0.49 22.19
C THR A 162 14.01 0.15 22.91
N GLY A 163 14.95 -0.46 22.19
CA GLY A 163 16.28 -0.79 22.70
C GLY A 163 17.43 -0.03 22.03
N ASP A 164 17.16 0.71 20.96
CA ASP A 164 18.16 1.35 20.09
C ASP A 164 18.09 2.89 20.11
N GLY A 165 17.39 3.44 21.10
CA GLY A 165 17.20 4.89 21.24
C GLY A 165 16.14 5.45 20.31
N GLY A 166 15.17 4.64 19.89
CA GLY A 166 13.96 5.09 19.21
C GLY A 166 13.95 4.88 17.70
N LYS A 167 14.85 4.07 17.13
CA LYS A 167 14.81 3.73 15.68
C LYS A 167 13.90 2.54 15.41
N THR A 168 13.90 1.56 16.31
CA THR A 168 12.97 0.43 16.26
C THR A 168 12.18 0.34 17.56
N TRP A 169 10.90 0.05 17.40
CA TRP A 169 9.98 -0.13 18.51
C TRP A 169 9.24 -1.44 18.35
N THR A 170 9.05 -2.15 19.46
CA THR A 170 8.27 -3.38 19.47
C THR A 170 7.11 -3.24 20.44
N ALA A 171 5.98 -3.84 20.07
CA ALA A 171 4.80 -3.94 20.92
C ALA A 171 4.19 -5.33 20.78
N THR A 172 3.39 -5.72 21.77
CA THR A 172 2.62 -6.96 21.77
C THR A 172 1.19 -6.67 21.31
N LEU A 173 0.77 -7.26 20.20
CA LEU A 173 -0.61 -7.26 19.72
C LEU A 173 -1.38 -8.42 20.34
N THR A 174 -2.49 -8.08 21.00
CA THR A 174 -3.49 -9.01 21.50
C THR A 174 -4.77 -8.83 20.68
N PRO A 175 -5.24 -9.85 19.95
CA PRO A 175 -6.46 -9.76 19.16
C PRO A 175 -7.69 -9.71 20.07
N THR A 176 -8.76 -9.04 19.61
CA THR A 176 -10.06 -9.07 20.29
C THR A 176 -10.59 -10.50 20.33
N ALA A 177 -11.12 -10.92 21.47
CA ALA A 177 -11.68 -12.27 21.65
C ALA A 177 -13.02 -12.45 20.92
N ASN A 178 -13.36 -13.71 20.60
CA ASN A 178 -14.64 -14.11 19.98
C ASN A 178 -14.94 -13.44 18.63
N LEU A 179 -13.91 -13.22 17.81
CA LEU A 179 -14.02 -12.52 16.53
C LEU A 179 -13.36 -13.34 15.41
N ASN A 180 -13.98 -13.34 14.24
CA ASN A 180 -13.40 -13.91 13.02
C ASN A 180 -13.39 -12.83 11.93
N ASP A 181 -12.21 -12.28 11.64
CA ASP A 181 -12.02 -11.27 10.60
C ASP A 181 -10.71 -11.55 9.84
N PRO A 182 -10.78 -11.84 8.52
CA PRO A 182 -9.61 -12.14 7.72
C PRO A 182 -8.75 -10.91 7.38
N SER A 183 -9.24 -9.67 7.59
CA SER A 183 -8.51 -8.47 7.19
C SER A 183 -8.50 -7.35 8.23
N ASN A 184 -7.32 -7.16 8.83
CA ASN A 184 -7.07 -6.13 9.84
C ASN A 184 -5.72 -5.47 9.59
N PHE A 185 -5.61 -4.20 9.99
CA PHE A 185 -4.40 -3.40 9.88
C PHE A 185 -4.15 -2.61 11.16
N ILE A 186 -2.87 -2.30 11.39
CA ILE A 186 -2.46 -1.28 12.35
C ILE A 186 -2.06 -0.06 11.53
N THR A 187 -2.62 1.09 11.87
CA THR A 187 -2.31 2.37 11.25
C THR A 187 -1.58 3.24 12.25
N LEU A 188 -0.42 3.76 11.86
CA LEU A 188 0.33 4.78 12.55
C LEU A 188 0.09 6.13 11.89
N ASP A 189 -0.29 7.13 12.68
CA ASP A 189 -0.29 8.53 12.27
C ASP A 189 1.11 9.12 12.47
N ASN A 190 1.89 9.20 11.39
CA ASN A 190 3.27 9.69 11.44
C ASN A 190 3.35 11.18 11.84
N ARG A 191 2.25 11.93 11.74
CA ARG A 191 2.22 13.35 12.12
C ARG A 191 2.35 13.58 13.63
N LEU A 192 2.09 12.53 14.42
CA LEU A 192 2.22 12.54 15.87
C LEU A 192 3.59 12.07 16.35
N VAL A 193 4.48 11.70 15.42
CA VAL A 193 5.83 11.22 15.70
C VAL A 193 6.82 12.28 15.26
N ASN A 194 7.75 12.64 16.15
CA ASN A 194 8.81 13.59 15.87
C ASN A 194 10.15 12.88 15.92
N ASP A 195 11.10 13.30 15.09
CA ASP A 195 12.49 12.88 15.23
C ASP A 195 13.16 13.51 16.47
N LEU A 196 14.50 13.44 16.55
CA LEU A 196 15.26 14.09 17.63
C LEU A 196 15.45 15.60 17.42
N SER A 197 15.36 16.06 16.17
CA SER A 197 15.49 17.46 15.76
C SER A 197 14.16 18.23 15.86
N GLY A 198 13.05 17.52 16.11
CA GLY A 198 11.70 18.06 16.20
C GLY A 198 10.92 18.07 14.89
N ASN A 199 11.39 17.40 13.82
CA ASN A 199 10.60 17.27 12.60
C ASN A 199 9.49 16.22 12.79
N ALA A 200 8.24 16.68 12.67
CA ALA A 200 7.10 15.77 12.62
C ALA A 200 7.13 14.94 11.32
N GLY A 201 6.76 13.67 11.42
CA GLY A 201 6.53 12.82 10.26
C GLY A 201 5.34 13.30 9.41
N SER A 202 5.04 12.56 8.34
CA SER A 202 3.91 12.88 7.47
C SER A 202 3.12 11.65 7.04
N GLY A 203 1.81 11.86 6.85
CA GLY A 203 0.88 10.82 6.40
C GLY A 203 0.67 9.70 7.42
N TYR A 204 0.35 8.52 6.89
CA TYR A 204 0.08 7.33 7.67
C TYR A 204 0.94 6.16 7.20
N ALA A 205 1.31 5.28 8.11
CA ALA A 205 1.92 3.99 7.78
C ALA A 205 0.96 2.87 8.19
N ASN A 206 0.82 1.86 7.33
CA ASN A 206 0.00 0.68 7.61
C ASN A 206 0.88 -0.55 7.75
N SER A 207 0.47 -1.48 8.61
CA SER A 207 1.06 -2.80 8.71
C SER A 207 0.73 -3.69 7.52
N ASN A 208 1.39 -4.85 7.43
CA ASN A 208 0.81 -5.97 6.69
C ASN A 208 -0.53 -6.38 7.29
N ASN A 209 -1.36 -7.04 6.47
CA ASN A 209 -2.63 -7.59 6.91
C ASN A 209 -2.41 -8.66 7.99
N TYR A 210 -3.32 -8.73 8.96
CA TYR A 210 -3.44 -9.86 9.87
C TYR A 210 -4.88 -10.36 9.95
N ALA A 211 -5.02 -11.68 10.03
CA ALA A 211 -6.27 -12.38 10.20
C ALA A 211 -6.43 -12.81 11.67
N ILE A 212 -7.65 -12.68 12.18
CA ILE A 212 -8.02 -13.11 13.52
C ILE A 212 -9.11 -14.18 13.43
N ASN A 213 -8.92 -15.27 14.16
CA ASN A 213 -9.92 -16.31 14.41
C ASN A 213 -9.88 -16.69 15.89
N THR A 214 -10.50 -15.85 16.71
CA THR A 214 -10.57 -16.00 18.16
C THR A 214 -11.94 -16.48 18.62
N VAL A 215 -12.77 -16.99 17.71
CA VAL A 215 -14.02 -17.66 18.06
C VAL A 215 -13.66 -18.95 18.77
N ALA A 216 -13.89 -18.99 20.08
CA ALA A 216 -13.70 -20.20 20.85
C ALA A 216 -14.66 -21.28 20.32
N LEU A 217 -14.13 -22.44 19.95
CA LEU A 217 -14.90 -23.67 19.75
C LEU A 217 -15.40 -24.19 21.10
N THR A 218 -16.15 -23.36 21.84
CA THR A 218 -16.90 -23.77 23.03
C THR A 218 -18.31 -24.11 22.62
N GLY A 219 -18.38 -25.13 21.78
CA GLY A 219 -19.59 -25.84 21.43
C GLY A 219 -19.15 -27.26 21.23
N ASP A 220 -19.06 -28.02 22.32
CA ASP A 220 -19.10 -29.46 22.21
C ASP A 220 -20.43 -29.80 21.51
N PRO A 221 -20.46 -30.39 20.30
CA PRO A 221 -21.64 -31.07 19.84
C PRO A 221 -21.75 -32.37 20.64
N LEU A 222 -21.90 -32.26 21.96
CA LEU A 222 -22.47 -33.32 22.76
C LEU A 222 -23.95 -33.37 22.37
N PHE A 223 -24.22 -33.87 21.17
CA PHE A 223 -25.24 -34.89 21.03
C PHE A 223 -24.88 -35.91 22.11
N ARG A 224 -25.47 -35.74 23.30
CA ARG A 224 -25.71 -36.88 24.15
C ARG A 224 -26.63 -37.77 23.33
N VAL A 225 -26.04 -38.65 22.52
CA VAL A 225 -26.50 -40.02 22.54
C VAL A 225 -26.19 -40.46 23.96
N THR A 226 -27.11 -40.15 24.89
CA THR A 226 -27.21 -40.99 26.07
C THR A 226 -27.41 -42.37 25.48
N ASP A 227 -26.45 -43.27 25.67
CA ASP A 227 -26.73 -44.70 25.51
C ASP A 227 -28.09 -44.96 26.15
N PRO A 228 -29.02 -45.68 25.47
CA PRO A 228 -30.31 -45.97 26.05
C PRO A 228 -30.07 -46.53 27.44
N ALA A 229 -30.69 -45.91 28.45
CA ALA A 229 -30.62 -46.42 29.81
C ALA A 229 -30.92 -47.94 29.77
N PRO A 230 -30.17 -48.78 30.50
CA PRO A 230 -30.51 -50.20 30.60
C PRO A 230 -31.98 -50.29 30.98
N PRO A 231 -32.78 -51.17 30.35
CA PRO A 231 -34.19 -51.29 30.66
C PRO A 231 -34.33 -51.49 32.16
N GLN A 232 -35.05 -50.56 32.80
CA GLN A 232 -35.44 -50.69 34.21
C GLN A 232 -36.15 -52.04 34.33
N GLY A 233 -35.61 -52.92 35.18
CA GLY A 233 -36.25 -54.20 35.50
C GLY A 233 -37.69 -53.93 35.92
N ALA A 234 -38.63 -54.65 35.30
CA ALA A 234 -40.05 -54.51 35.59
C ALA A 234 -40.31 -54.59 37.11
N PRO A 235 -41.12 -53.69 37.70
CA PRO A 235 -41.49 -53.81 39.09
C PRO A 235 -42.23 -55.13 39.31
N ASN A 236 -41.83 -55.88 40.34
CA ASN A 236 -42.45 -57.16 40.70
C ASN A 236 -43.98 -57.00 40.73
N PRO A 237 -44.74 -57.80 39.95
CA PRO A 237 -46.19 -57.77 40.04
C PRO A 237 -46.62 -58.28 41.43
N PRO A 238 -47.70 -57.74 42.01
CA PRO A 238 -48.24 -58.27 43.26
C PRO A 238 -48.69 -59.72 43.04
N LEU A 239 -48.49 -60.58 44.05
CA LEU A 239 -48.95 -61.96 44.06
C LEU A 239 -50.47 -62.00 43.83
N GLN A 240 -50.89 -62.43 42.64
CA GLN A 240 -52.30 -62.69 42.36
C GLN A 240 -52.75 -63.99 43.04
N PRO A 241 -54.01 -64.09 43.53
CA PRO A 241 -54.51 -65.31 44.15
C PRO A 241 -54.57 -66.44 43.12
N ILE A 242 -54.15 -67.64 43.51
CA ILE A 242 -54.26 -68.86 42.70
C ILE A 242 -55.74 -69.16 42.48
N VAL A 243 -56.22 -68.95 41.25
CA VAL A 243 -57.49 -69.51 40.78
C VAL A 243 -57.16 -70.83 40.08
N PHE A 244 -57.60 -71.94 40.66
CA PHE A 244 -57.49 -73.26 40.04
C PHE A 244 -58.29 -73.29 38.73
N GLY A 245 -57.58 -73.33 37.60
CA GLY A 245 -58.17 -73.58 36.28
C GLY A 245 -58.60 -75.05 36.12
N ARG A 246 -59.69 -75.26 35.37
CA ARG A 246 -60.30 -76.56 35.09
C ARG A 246 -59.35 -77.45 34.26
N PRO A 247 -59.21 -78.76 34.55
CA PRO A 247 -58.26 -79.61 33.84
C PRO A 247 -58.84 -80.12 32.52
N THR A 248 -58.19 -79.83 31.39
CA THR A 248 -58.44 -80.44 30.07
C THR A 248 -57.14 -80.28 29.27
N GLY A 249 -56.33 -81.29 28.95
CA GLY A 249 -56.66 -82.51 28.21
C GLY A 249 -56.01 -82.41 26.82
N VAL A 250 -55.05 -83.28 26.53
CA VAL A 250 -54.28 -83.35 25.27
C VAL A 250 -55.15 -83.92 24.14
N LEU A 251 -55.33 -83.16 23.06
CA LEU A 251 -55.78 -83.60 21.73
C LEU A 251 -55.04 -82.69 20.73
N GLY A 252 -54.06 -83.15 19.95
CA GLY A 252 -54.28 -83.93 18.73
C GLY A 252 -54.54 -83.01 17.54
N LEU A 253 -53.50 -82.75 16.71
CA LEU A 253 -53.47 -82.05 15.40
C LEU A 253 -54.57 -82.55 14.41
N PRO A 254 -54.81 -81.98 13.19
CA PRO A 254 -54.13 -80.87 12.45
C PRO A 254 -55.12 -79.87 11.75
N ILE A 255 -54.57 -78.97 10.92
CA ILE A 255 -55.18 -78.28 9.74
C ILE A 255 -55.56 -76.79 9.91
N GLY A 256 -54.98 -75.95 9.02
CA GLY A 256 -55.45 -74.62 8.58
C GLY A 256 -54.46 -73.49 8.92
N PHE A 257 -53.92 -72.66 8.03
CA PHE A 257 -54.03 -72.37 6.59
C PHE A 257 -52.67 -71.79 6.15
N PRO A 258 -52.22 -71.92 4.88
CA PRO A 258 -51.05 -71.17 4.40
C PRO A 258 -51.36 -69.66 4.36
N PRO A 259 -50.40 -68.77 4.68
CA PRO A 259 -50.61 -67.32 4.57
C PRO A 259 -50.81 -66.90 3.11
N LEU A 260 -51.78 -66.01 2.90
CA LEU A 260 -52.27 -65.48 1.62
C LEU A 260 -51.35 -64.42 0.96
N PHE A 261 -50.07 -64.38 1.37
CA PHE A 261 -49.07 -63.51 0.75
C PHE A 261 -47.73 -64.26 0.69
N GLU A 262 -47.23 -64.41 -0.53
CA GLU A 262 -45.90 -64.96 -0.81
C GLU A 262 -44.82 -64.10 -0.16
N GLN A 263 -43.92 -64.78 0.55
CA GLN A 263 -42.61 -64.29 0.94
C GLN A 263 -41.91 -63.78 -0.33
N ARG A 264 -41.62 -62.47 -0.44
CA ARG A 264 -40.87 -61.94 -1.58
C ARG A 264 -39.46 -62.52 -1.54
N GLU A 265 -39.22 -63.53 -2.37
CA GLU A 265 -37.87 -63.94 -2.74
C GLU A 265 -37.21 -62.84 -3.58
N LEU A 266 -35.98 -62.47 -3.20
CA LEU A 266 -35.07 -61.67 -4.01
C LEU A 266 -34.61 -62.53 -5.20
N GLY A 267 -35.39 -62.54 -6.28
CA GLY A 267 -35.21 -63.55 -7.34
C GLY A 267 -35.77 -63.19 -8.70
N ALA A 268 -35.52 -61.97 -9.20
CA ALA A 268 -35.56 -61.67 -10.63
C ALA A 268 -34.74 -60.41 -10.85
N GLY A 269 -33.58 -60.53 -11.51
CA GLY A 269 -32.55 -59.50 -11.69
C GLY A 269 -33.02 -58.21 -12.40
N LEU A 270 -33.91 -57.47 -11.76
CA LEU A 270 -34.31 -56.12 -12.07
C LEU A 270 -33.71 -55.20 -11.00
N PRO A 271 -32.93 -54.17 -11.36
CA PRO A 271 -32.33 -53.28 -10.38
C PRO A 271 -33.42 -52.49 -9.65
N PRO A 272 -33.26 -52.24 -8.33
CA PRO A 272 -34.16 -51.35 -7.59
C PRO A 272 -34.08 -49.94 -8.20
N VAL A 273 -35.19 -49.20 -8.11
CA VAL A 273 -35.46 -47.89 -8.74
C VAL A 273 -34.53 -46.72 -8.34
N GLY A 274 -33.33 -47.00 -7.84
CA GLY A 274 -32.26 -46.03 -7.57
C GLY A 274 -31.18 -45.93 -8.66
N SER A 275 -31.23 -46.72 -9.73
CA SER A 275 -30.16 -46.78 -10.75
C SER A 275 -30.44 -45.99 -12.02
N ILE A 276 -30.87 -44.72 -11.90
CA ILE A 276 -31.04 -43.81 -13.06
C ILE A 276 -29.77 -43.00 -13.34
N PHE A 277 -28.83 -42.91 -12.39
CA PHE A 277 -27.64 -42.05 -12.52
C PHE A 277 -26.30 -42.76 -12.69
N LEU A 278 -26.29 -44.08 -12.90
CA LEU A 278 -25.03 -44.83 -13.05
C LEU A 278 -25.15 -45.82 -14.19
N ARG A 279 -24.81 -45.35 -15.41
CA ARG A 279 -24.32 -46.23 -16.48
C ARG A 279 -22.93 -45.77 -16.89
N ASN A 280 -21.98 -46.70 -16.74
CA ASN A 280 -20.68 -46.75 -17.42
C ASN A 280 -19.74 -45.56 -17.26
N GLY A 281 -19.14 -45.41 -16.07
CA GLY A 281 -17.72 -45.00 -15.94
C GLY A 281 -17.24 -43.73 -16.65
N ALA A 282 -18.12 -42.80 -17.00
CA ALA A 282 -17.78 -41.51 -17.60
C ALA A 282 -18.46 -40.39 -16.79
N LEU A 283 -17.68 -39.36 -16.47
CA LEU A 283 -18.12 -38.20 -15.71
C LEU A 283 -19.22 -37.45 -16.51
N ALA A 284 -20.47 -37.55 -16.06
CA ALA A 284 -21.54 -36.72 -16.60
C ALA A 284 -21.43 -35.28 -16.04
N PRO A 285 -21.43 -34.23 -16.87
CA PRO A 285 -21.43 -32.86 -16.37
C PRO A 285 -22.74 -32.56 -15.64
N SER A 286 -22.64 -32.01 -14.43
CA SER A 286 -23.76 -31.48 -13.65
C SER A 286 -24.52 -30.39 -14.43
N TYR A 287 -25.83 -30.27 -14.21
CA TYR A 287 -26.79 -29.36 -14.89
C TYR A 287 -26.39 -27.87 -14.98
N ILE A 288 -25.37 -27.42 -14.24
CA ILE A 288 -24.76 -26.08 -14.38
C ILE A 288 -23.88 -25.95 -15.65
N ALA A 289 -23.37 -27.06 -16.19
CA ALA A 289 -22.52 -27.07 -17.37
C ALA A 289 -23.29 -27.02 -18.71
N GLN A 290 -24.62 -27.16 -18.70
CA GLN A 290 -25.45 -27.00 -19.90
C GLN A 290 -25.75 -25.54 -20.26
N VAL A 291 -25.42 -24.59 -19.38
CA VAL A 291 -25.68 -23.15 -19.60
C VAL A 291 -24.51 -22.44 -20.30
N PHE A 292 -23.32 -23.05 -20.35
CA PHE A 292 -22.11 -22.42 -20.91
C PHE A 292 -21.31 -23.29 -21.90
N GLY A 293 -21.87 -24.40 -22.38
CA GLY A 293 -21.20 -25.24 -23.38
C GLY A 293 -21.50 -24.76 -24.81
N THR A 294 -20.55 -24.11 -25.46
CA THR A 294 -20.64 -23.72 -26.88
C THR A 294 -19.99 -24.78 -27.77
N ASP A 295 -20.66 -25.91 -27.95
CA ASP A 295 -20.31 -26.90 -28.99
C ASP A 295 -21.59 -27.39 -29.68
N ARG A 296 -22.08 -26.61 -30.66
CA ARG A 296 -22.87 -27.14 -31.79
C ARG A 296 -23.10 -26.08 -32.87
N ALA A 297 -22.58 -26.38 -34.05
CA ALA A 297 -22.94 -25.73 -35.30
C ALA A 297 -24.43 -25.97 -35.64
N GLY A 298 -25.10 -24.89 -36.06
CA GLY A 298 -26.26 -24.83 -36.97
C GLY A 298 -27.48 -25.71 -36.67
N ASP A 299 -28.61 -25.10 -36.32
CA ASP A 299 -29.64 -24.70 -37.28
C ASP A 299 -30.73 -23.90 -36.55
N SER A 300 -31.16 -22.81 -37.19
CA SER A 300 -32.11 -21.84 -36.66
C SER A 300 -33.54 -22.37 -36.78
N SER A 301 -34.13 -22.85 -35.68
CA SER A 301 -35.58 -22.84 -35.44
C SER A 301 -35.96 -23.61 -34.18
N ALA A 302 -35.87 -22.98 -33.00
CA ALA A 302 -36.58 -23.48 -31.82
C ALA A 302 -36.90 -22.35 -30.85
N SER A 303 -38.20 -22.11 -30.72
CA SER A 303 -38.87 -21.25 -29.76
C SER A 303 -38.77 -21.83 -28.34
N GLY A 304 -38.33 -21.04 -27.36
CA GLY A 304 -38.32 -21.50 -25.97
C GLY A 304 -37.87 -20.47 -24.94
N PHE A 305 -38.86 -19.90 -24.25
CA PHE A 305 -38.79 -19.31 -22.91
C PHE A 305 -37.69 -18.27 -22.66
N LEU A 306 -37.75 -17.15 -23.39
CA LEU A 306 -37.55 -15.76 -22.93
C LEU A 306 -37.71 -14.90 -24.19
N GLY A 307 -38.85 -14.22 -24.31
CA GLY A 307 -39.28 -13.57 -25.54
C GLY A 307 -38.42 -12.38 -25.97
N LEU A 308 -37.36 -12.65 -26.74
CA LEU A 308 -36.64 -11.68 -27.55
C LEU A 308 -36.34 -12.31 -28.92
N GLY A 309 -37.39 -12.44 -29.72
CA GLY A 309 -37.28 -12.71 -31.14
C GLY A 309 -37.41 -11.39 -31.91
N GLY A 310 -36.35 -10.99 -32.61
CA GLY A 310 -36.42 -9.99 -33.66
C GLY A 310 -35.29 -8.96 -33.64
N GLY A 311 -34.46 -9.03 -34.68
CA GLY A 311 -33.87 -7.85 -35.33
C GLY A 311 -32.64 -7.23 -34.67
N ASP A 312 -31.55 -7.23 -35.44
CA ASP A 312 -30.47 -6.24 -35.48
C ASP A 312 -30.12 -5.46 -34.21
N GLY A 313 -28.88 -5.67 -33.74
CA GLY A 313 -28.21 -4.73 -32.87
C GLY A 313 -27.41 -5.42 -31.78
N GLY A 314 -26.11 -5.55 -32.00
CA GLY A 314 -25.16 -5.92 -30.96
C GLY A 314 -25.24 -4.94 -29.79
N VAL A 315 -25.60 -5.44 -28.61
CA VAL A 315 -25.52 -4.69 -27.34
C VAL A 315 -24.89 -5.49 -26.20
N PHE A 316 -24.23 -6.60 -26.50
CA PHE A 316 -23.27 -7.20 -25.57
C PHE A 316 -21.87 -7.07 -26.13
N GLY A 317 -21.17 -6.06 -25.63
CA GLY A 317 -19.76 -5.83 -25.89
C GLY A 317 -18.96 -7.07 -25.51
N SER A 318 -18.15 -7.55 -26.45
CA SER A 318 -17.12 -8.54 -26.19
C SER A 318 -16.14 -7.97 -25.16
N SER A 319 -16.24 -8.46 -23.93
CA SER A 319 -15.27 -8.14 -22.89
C SER A 319 -13.90 -8.71 -23.29
N THR A 320 -12.86 -7.91 -23.15
CA THR A 320 -11.45 -8.19 -23.50
C THR A 320 -10.84 -9.41 -22.79
N LEU A 321 -11.56 -10.01 -21.85
CA LEU A 321 -11.18 -11.25 -21.16
C LEU A 321 -11.46 -12.53 -21.98
N SER A 322 -12.43 -12.51 -22.91
CA SER A 322 -12.80 -13.69 -23.69
C SER A 322 -11.80 -14.03 -24.82
N SER A 323 -10.92 -13.09 -25.17
CA SER A 323 -9.86 -13.28 -26.17
C SER A 323 -8.61 -13.97 -25.61
N LEU A 324 -8.43 -14.03 -24.29
CA LEU A 324 -7.24 -14.61 -23.67
C LEU A 324 -7.35 -16.13 -23.44
N PHE A 325 -8.57 -16.68 -23.47
CA PHE A 325 -8.81 -18.10 -23.20
C PHE A 325 -9.19 -18.92 -24.44
N ASN A 326 -9.39 -18.29 -25.61
CA ASN A 326 -9.69 -18.99 -26.86
C ASN A 326 -8.45 -19.13 -27.75
N ARG A 327 -7.41 -19.74 -27.20
CA ARG A 327 -6.23 -20.15 -27.96
C ARG A 327 -6.26 -21.68 -28.04
N GLU A 328 -6.19 -22.18 -29.28
CA GLU A 328 -6.19 -23.59 -29.75
C GLU A 328 -7.54 -23.98 -30.41
N THR A 329 -7.65 -24.46 -31.65
CA THR A 329 -6.72 -24.97 -32.68
C THR A 329 -7.41 -24.99 -34.07
N HIS A 330 -6.63 -25.27 -35.12
CA HIS A 330 -6.98 -25.69 -36.49
C HIS A 330 -7.27 -24.60 -37.53
N GLY A 331 -6.41 -24.61 -38.56
CA GLY A 331 -6.48 -23.72 -39.70
C GLY A 331 -7.40 -24.24 -40.80
N ASP A 332 -7.90 -23.31 -41.60
CA ASP A 332 -8.09 -23.51 -43.03
C ASP A 332 -8.16 -22.16 -43.74
N ASP A 333 -7.57 -22.11 -44.93
CA ASP A 333 -7.54 -20.97 -45.83
C ASP A 333 -8.93 -20.73 -46.44
N SER A 334 -9.49 -19.52 -46.30
CA SER A 334 -10.47 -18.97 -47.26
C SER A 334 -10.67 -17.45 -47.09
N PRO A 335 -10.46 -16.63 -48.15
CA PRO A 335 -10.62 -15.18 -48.07
C PRO A 335 -12.08 -14.76 -48.21
N LEU A 336 -12.58 -14.05 -47.20
CA LEU A 336 -13.86 -13.33 -47.28
C LEU A 336 -13.71 -12.10 -48.17
N LYS A 337 -14.42 -12.10 -49.30
CA LYS A 337 -14.54 -10.95 -50.20
C LYS A 337 -15.36 -9.84 -49.55
N ALA A 338 -14.73 -8.69 -49.34
CA ALA A 338 -15.42 -7.44 -49.08
C ALA A 338 -15.80 -6.78 -50.42
N SER A 339 -17.10 -6.69 -50.67
CA SER A 339 -17.72 -5.77 -51.61
C SER A 339 -17.82 -4.40 -50.93
N ASP A 340 -16.95 -3.46 -51.29
CA ASP A 340 -17.42 -2.30 -52.05
C ASP A 340 -16.27 -1.45 -52.57
N ASN A 341 -16.54 -0.96 -53.77
CA ASN A 341 -15.62 -0.52 -54.79
C ASN A 341 -15.52 1.01 -54.74
N GLN A 342 -14.37 1.57 -54.36
CA GLN A 342 -13.94 2.88 -54.88
C GLN A 342 -12.41 2.96 -54.98
N SER A 343 -11.96 2.90 -56.23
CA SER A 343 -10.58 2.98 -56.67
C SER A 343 -10.24 4.44 -56.99
N ILE A 344 -9.18 4.99 -56.41
CA ILE A 344 -8.46 6.13 -56.96
C ILE A 344 -7.07 5.64 -57.37
N LYS A 345 -6.79 5.70 -58.68
CA LYS A 345 -5.53 5.27 -59.30
C LYS A 345 -4.61 6.46 -59.57
N GLY A 346 -3.32 6.26 -59.29
CA GLY A 346 -2.20 6.71 -60.14
C GLY A 346 -1.12 7.56 -59.43
N PRO A 347 0.15 7.56 -59.91
CA PRO A 347 0.95 6.44 -60.44
C PRO A 347 2.41 6.37 -59.87
N GLY A 348 2.94 5.15 -59.79
CA GLY A 348 4.36 4.70 -59.90
C GLY A 348 5.53 5.46 -59.24
N ASP A 349 6.25 4.82 -58.31
CA ASP A 349 7.54 4.14 -58.59
C ASP A 349 7.95 3.23 -57.39
N PRO A 350 8.60 2.05 -57.59
CA PRO A 350 8.63 0.97 -56.61
C PRO A 350 10.03 0.74 -56.02
N VAL A 351 10.36 1.24 -54.83
CA VAL A 351 11.48 0.70 -54.05
C VAL A 351 11.23 0.88 -52.56
N GLN A 352 10.62 -0.12 -51.91
CA GLN A 352 11.04 -0.66 -50.61
C GLN A 352 9.99 -1.67 -50.14
N GLY A 353 10.42 -2.92 -50.04
CA GLY A 353 9.57 -4.03 -49.66
C GLY A 353 9.22 -4.06 -48.18
N ALA A 354 8.14 -4.80 -47.93
CA ALA A 354 7.92 -5.60 -46.73
C ALA A 354 7.66 -4.84 -45.42
N ARG A 355 6.37 -4.64 -45.10
CA ARG A 355 5.62 -5.38 -44.05
C ARG A 355 4.41 -4.54 -43.62
N GLY A 356 3.30 -4.71 -44.34
CA GLY A 356 1.98 -4.53 -43.76
C GLY A 356 1.66 -5.79 -42.96
N MET A 357 1.82 -5.74 -41.65
CA MET A 357 1.27 -6.75 -40.75
C MET A 357 0.52 -5.98 -39.67
N PHE A 358 -0.81 -5.98 -39.78
CA PHE A 358 -1.72 -5.52 -38.74
C PHE A 358 -1.52 -6.42 -37.51
N GLY A 359 -0.52 -6.09 -36.70
CA GLY A 359 -0.35 -6.57 -35.34
C GLY A 359 -0.48 -5.37 -34.41
N ALA A 360 -1.17 -5.55 -33.28
CA ALA A 360 -1.19 -4.52 -32.24
C ALA A 360 0.26 -4.11 -31.91
N PRO A 361 0.55 -2.80 -31.80
CA PRO A 361 1.91 -2.33 -31.52
C PRO A 361 2.40 -3.00 -30.24
N SER A 362 3.66 -3.46 -30.26
CA SER A 362 4.25 -4.05 -29.06
C SER A 362 4.29 -3.00 -27.94
N LEU A 363 4.30 -3.43 -26.67
CA LEU A 363 4.41 -2.51 -25.53
C LEU A 363 5.60 -1.53 -25.68
N GLY A 364 6.71 -1.99 -26.26
CA GLY A 364 7.86 -1.14 -26.57
C GLY A 364 7.57 -0.08 -27.63
N GLN A 365 6.76 -0.39 -28.66
CA GLN A 365 6.32 0.59 -29.65
C GLN A 365 5.30 1.58 -29.08
N GLN A 366 4.41 1.13 -28.19
CA GLN A 366 3.49 2.02 -27.48
C GLN A 366 4.22 2.98 -26.53
N LEU A 367 5.22 2.51 -25.79
CA LEU A 367 6.04 3.38 -24.93
C LEU A 367 6.84 4.38 -25.75
N GLN A 368 7.37 3.97 -26.91
CA GLN A 368 8.08 4.89 -27.79
C GLN A 368 7.12 5.95 -28.36
N GLN A 369 5.92 5.56 -28.78
CA GLN A 369 4.90 6.51 -29.22
C GLN A 369 4.47 7.49 -28.12
N LEU A 370 4.33 7.03 -26.88
CA LEU A 370 4.04 7.89 -25.73
C LEU A 370 5.18 8.92 -25.51
N LYS A 371 6.43 8.45 -25.52
CA LYS A 371 7.61 9.32 -25.36
C LYS A 371 7.73 10.35 -26.47
N ASP A 372 7.50 9.95 -27.72
CA ASP A 372 7.55 10.84 -28.88
C ASP A 372 6.38 11.85 -28.87
N THR A 373 5.22 11.45 -28.33
CA THR A 373 4.06 12.33 -28.18
C THR A 373 4.29 13.39 -27.10
N GLU A 374 4.85 13.00 -25.95
CA GLU A 374 5.21 13.95 -24.89
C GLU A 374 6.30 14.93 -25.36
N GLN A 375 7.32 14.45 -26.08
CA GLN A 375 8.35 15.34 -26.62
C GLN A 375 7.79 16.34 -27.64
N ARG A 376 6.83 15.95 -28.48
CA ARG A 376 6.15 16.90 -29.37
C ARG A 376 5.35 17.94 -28.60
N GLN A 377 4.62 17.54 -27.56
CA GLN A 377 3.86 18.50 -26.74
C GLN A 377 4.78 19.51 -26.06
N VAL A 378 5.96 19.07 -25.57
CA VAL A 378 6.97 19.97 -24.99
C VAL A 378 7.55 20.91 -26.05
N MET A 379 7.84 20.42 -27.26
CA MET A 379 8.30 21.27 -28.36
C MET A 379 7.25 22.27 -28.80
N ASP A 380 5.99 21.86 -28.95
CA ASP A 380 4.88 22.74 -29.33
C ASP A 380 4.61 23.79 -28.24
N LEU A 381 4.75 23.41 -26.96
CA LEU A 381 4.66 24.36 -25.84
C LEU A 381 5.82 25.36 -25.85
N ALA A 382 7.05 24.91 -26.12
CA ALA A 382 8.20 25.79 -26.25
C ALA A 382 8.04 26.76 -27.44
N HIS A 383 7.53 26.27 -28.58
CA HIS A 383 7.23 27.08 -29.75
C HIS A 383 6.10 28.09 -29.49
N ALA A 384 5.06 27.68 -28.75
CA ALA A 384 3.97 28.56 -28.34
C ALA A 384 4.44 29.63 -27.36
N LEU A 385 5.28 29.30 -26.39
CA LEU A 385 5.89 30.27 -25.47
C LEU A 385 6.79 31.27 -26.21
N GLN A 386 7.48 30.83 -27.26
CA GLN A 386 8.31 31.70 -28.10
C GLN A 386 7.48 32.62 -29.01
N GLN A 387 6.30 32.19 -29.46
CA GLN A 387 5.36 33.01 -30.24
C GLN A 387 4.55 33.99 -29.39
N VAL A 388 4.35 33.72 -28.09
CA VAL A 388 3.62 34.60 -27.16
C VAL A 388 4.47 35.77 -26.66
N GLY A 389 5.75 35.88 -27.05
CA GLY A 389 6.54 37.10 -26.83
C GLY A 389 6.75 37.41 -25.35
N ILE A 390 6.92 36.40 -24.50
CA ILE A 390 7.47 36.58 -23.15
C ILE A 390 8.98 36.64 -23.30
N SER A 391 9.48 37.78 -23.81
CA SER A 391 10.87 38.18 -23.61
C SER A 391 11.10 38.33 -22.11
N GLU A 392 12.05 37.55 -21.59
CA GLU A 392 12.96 37.92 -20.52
C GLU A 392 12.35 38.72 -19.36
N MET A 393 11.82 38.02 -18.34
CA MET A 393 12.08 38.48 -16.99
C MET A 393 13.41 37.86 -16.56
N GLN A 394 14.45 38.70 -16.58
CA GLN A 394 15.72 38.45 -15.93
C GLN A 394 15.49 38.00 -14.49
N ALA A 395 16.09 36.86 -14.13
CA ALA A 395 16.51 36.53 -12.78
C ALA A 395 17.96 36.07 -12.88
#